data_AF-A0A924MHV2-F1
#
_entry.id   AF-A0A924MHV2-F1
#
_cell.length_a   1.000
_cell.length_b   1.000
_cell.length_c   1.000
_cell.angle_alpha   90.00
_cell.angle_beta   90.00
_cell.angle_gamma   90.00
#
_symmetry.space_group_name_H-M   'P 1'
#
loop_
_entity.id
_entity.type
_entity.pdbx_description
1 polymer ?
#
loop_
_entity_poly.entity_id
_entity_poly.type
_entity_poly.pdbx_seq_one_letter_code
_entity_poly.pdbx_strand_id
1 'polypeptide(L)'
;AYSLKDAIKPINNISPPPPPVEAEPLGNAYAWVSEWKSVNDVKFLTSLLKSNIKVRYAESPFEVNGKKYEAGSLIIAKTSNEGMGDKLEQKLSELAKENNQVLNKITSGFVDKGADLGSDKIRFINKPTVAVLAGDEVNSIGFGEIWHFFEQQIAYPLTVIKTEDLGKVKWNDINVLIVPDGNYTDLVNDKVLNWIKAGGKIIAIDGALKAFADKKEFGLKSKEDKKVKEEKDETKKDIYTNLKVYANREREGLINNIPGAIYKLELDNTNPLAFGYPNYYFSLKLDTNIYSFLEKGWNVGYVKKSTYVSGFTGANIKQKLQDGTLFGVEDLGKGSVVYLADDPLFRSFWQNGKLLFSNAVFLVGQ
;
A
#
# COMPACT_ATOMS: atom_id res chain seq x y z
N ALA A 1 -30.20 17.09 8.90
CA ALA A 1 -28.84 17.45 8.48
C ALA A 1 -28.08 17.93 9.72
N TYR A 2 -27.02 17.22 10.13
CA TYR A 2 -26.11 17.74 11.16
C TYR A 2 -25.01 18.50 10.44
N SER A 3 -25.21 19.80 10.25
CA SER A 3 -24.14 20.71 9.88
C SER A 3 -23.21 20.93 11.07
N LEU A 4 -21.93 21.15 10.81
CA LEU A 4 -20.99 21.67 11.80
C LEU A 4 -21.59 22.94 12.43
N LYS A 5 -21.59 23.01 13.77
CA LYS A 5 -22.05 24.21 14.50
C LYS A 5 -21.05 25.36 14.38
N ASP A 6 -19.80 25.05 14.06
CA ASP A 6 -18.71 26.00 13.94
C ASP A 6 -18.28 26.18 12.48
N ALA A 7 -18.12 27.43 12.07
CA ALA A 7 -17.55 27.77 10.77
C ALA A 7 -16.07 27.35 10.74
N ILE A 8 -15.69 26.53 9.76
CA ILE A 8 -14.28 26.24 9.48
C ILE A 8 -13.66 27.54 8.96
N LYS A 9 -12.86 28.21 9.79
CA LYS A 9 -12.06 29.34 9.35
C LYS A 9 -10.90 28.80 8.51
N PRO A 10 -10.70 29.28 7.27
CA PRO A 10 -9.53 28.92 6.49
C PRO A 10 -8.27 29.29 7.28
N ILE A 11 -7.26 28.41 7.23
CA ILE A 11 -5.95 28.69 7.81
C ILE A 11 -5.33 29.79 6.93
N ASN A 12 -5.47 31.04 7.36
CA ASN A 12 -4.99 32.21 6.61
C ASN A 12 -3.46 32.37 6.63
N ASN A 13 -2.75 31.56 7.42
CA ASN A 13 -1.30 31.55 7.52
C ASN A 13 -0.72 30.21 7.01
N ILE A 14 -1.00 29.85 5.76
CA ILE A 14 -0.17 28.87 5.09
C ILE A 14 1.13 29.60 4.74
N SER A 15 2.20 29.29 5.47
CA SER A 15 3.53 29.79 5.10
C SER A 15 3.79 29.39 3.65
N PRO A 16 4.30 30.30 2.79
CA PRO A 16 4.68 29.92 1.43
C PRO A 16 5.61 28.70 1.51
N PRO A 17 5.49 27.75 0.55
CA PRO A 17 6.41 26.63 0.52
C PRO A 17 7.84 27.18 0.56
N PRO A 18 8.74 26.57 1.35
CA PRO A 18 10.12 27.03 1.43
C PRO A 18 10.70 27.10 0.00
N PRO A 19 11.54 28.10 -0.29
CA PRO A 19 12.21 28.17 -1.59
C PRO A 19 12.91 26.84 -1.89
N PRO A 20 12.99 26.42 -3.16
CA PRO A 20 13.73 25.22 -3.52
C PRO A 20 15.14 25.31 -2.93
N VAL A 21 15.47 24.38 -2.03
CA VAL A 21 16.83 24.29 -1.49
C VAL A 21 17.72 23.98 -2.68
N GLU A 22 18.66 24.86 -3.00
CA GLU A 22 19.68 24.59 -4.00
C GLU A 22 20.40 23.30 -3.59
N ALA A 23 20.30 22.27 -4.44
CA ALA A 23 20.99 21.02 -4.19
C ALA A 23 22.50 21.28 -4.23
N GLU A 24 23.19 21.03 -3.12
CA GLU A 24 24.65 21.06 -3.10
C GLU A 24 25.20 20.09 -4.17
N PRO A 25 26.33 20.43 -4.80
CA PRO A 25 26.97 19.51 -5.75
C PRO A 25 27.21 18.16 -5.07
N LEU A 26 26.69 17.08 -5.67
CA LEU A 26 26.71 15.74 -5.09
C LEU A 26 28.12 15.31 -4.65
N GLY A 27 29.15 15.71 -5.41
CA GLY A 27 30.56 15.57 -5.10
C GLY A 27 31.02 14.14 -4.82
N ASN A 28 32.30 13.97 -4.47
CA ASN A 28 32.82 12.64 -4.17
C ASN A 28 32.22 12.06 -2.88
N ALA A 29 31.32 11.09 -2.98
CA ALA A 29 30.62 10.44 -1.86
C ALA A 29 30.92 8.94 -1.75
N TYR A 30 30.70 8.33 -0.60
CA TYR A 30 30.55 6.87 -0.48
C TYR A 30 29.17 6.42 -0.97
N ALA A 31 28.14 7.15 -0.57
CA ALA A 31 26.77 6.99 -1.07
C ALA A 31 25.98 8.31 -0.97
N TRP A 32 24.79 8.30 -1.55
CA TRP A 32 23.78 9.33 -1.35
C TRP A 32 22.53 8.74 -0.73
N VAL A 33 21.96 9.45 0.24
CA VAL A 33 20.79 9.02 0.99
C VAL A 33 19.62 9.95 0.72
N SER A 34 18.46 9.37 0.46
CA SER A 34 17.19 10.07 0.29
C SER A 34 16.15 9.50 1.24
N GLU A 35 15.26 10.36 1.75
CA GLU A 35 14.17 9.91 2.61
C GLU A 35 13.09 9.16 1.79
N TRP A 36 12.22 8.43 2.48
CA TRP A 36 11.11 7.70 1.90
C TRP A 36 9.82 7.98 2.67
N LYS A 37 9.07 9.01 2.24
CA LYS A 37 7.90 9.55 2.97
C LYS A 37 6.76 9.96 2.05
N SER A 38 6.95 9.97 0.74
CA SER A 38 6.02 10.58 -0.21
C SER A 38 6.06 9.92 -1.60
N VAL A 39 5.04 10.20 -2.41
CA VAL A 39 4.98 9.77 -3.81
C VAL A 39 6.12 10.35 -4.65
N ASN A 40 6.64 11.51 -4.27
CA ASN A 40 7.78 12.11 -4.96
C ASN A 40 9.04 11.23 -4.82
N ASP A 41 9.23 10.62 -3.65
CA ASP A 41 10.34 9.69 -3.40
C ASP A 41 10.18 8.41 -4.25
N VAL A 42 8.94 7.95 -4.46
CA VAL A 42 8.61 6.84 -5.36
C VAL A 42 8.94 7.19 -6.81
N LYS A 43 8.60 8.39 -7.26
CA LYS A 43 8.92 8.88 -8.61
C LYS A 43 10.42 8.99 -8.83
N PHE A 44 11.16 9.41 -7.79
CA PHE A 44 12.61 9.39 -7.82
C PHE A 44 13.17 7.96 -7.92
N LEU A 45 12.72 7.02 -7.08
CA LEU A 45 13.10 5.61 -7.13
C LEU A 45 12.88 5.00 -8.52
N THR A 46 11.68 5.18 -9.07
CA THR A 46 11.32 4.65 -10.39
C THR A 46 12.19 5.24 -11.50
N SER A 47 12.56 6.51 -11.41
CA SER A 47 13.49 7.16 -12.33
C SER A 47 14.92 6.55 -12.25
N LEU A 48 15.39 6.26 -11.03
CA LEU A 48 16.66 5.54 -10.80
C LEU A 48 16.62 4.13 -11.42
N LEU A 49 15.57 3.36 -11.13
CA LEU A 49 15.41 1.99 -11.63
C LEU A 49 15.30 1.95 -13.17
N LYS A 50 14.60 2.90 -13.79
CA LYS A 50 14.52 3.02 -15.26
C LYS A 50 15.88 3.33 -15.88
N SER A 51 16.72 4.09 -15.17
CA SER A 51 18.10 4.40 -15.54
C SER A 51 19.09 3.28 -15.18
N ASN A 52 18.61 2.14 -14.67
CA ASN A 52 19.40 0.99 -14.21
C ASN A 52 20.40 1.34 -13.09
N ILE A 53 20.13 2.39 -12.32
CA ILE A 53 20.88 2.70 -11.10
C ILE A 53 20.38 1.76 -9.99
N LYS A 54 21.29 1.02 -9.37
CA LYS A 54 20.99 0.14 -8.24
C LYS A 54 20.76 0.98 -6.99
N VAL A 55 19.64 0.71 -6.33
CA VAL A 55 19.20 1.38 -5.12
C VAL A 55 19.08 0.35 -4.00
N ARG A 56 19.48 0.74 -2.79
CA ARG A 56 19.22 -0.01 -1.58
C ARG A 56 18.22 0.73 -0.70
N TYR A 57 17.59 0.05 0.24
CA TYR A 57 16.80 0.66 1.29
C TYR A 57 17.24 0.14 2.66
N ALA A 58 17.03 0.96 3.69
CA ALA A 58 17.27 0.55 5.08
C ALA A 58 16.00 -0.07 5.69
N GLU A 59 16.12 -1.26 6.29
CA GLU A 59 15.03 -1.90 7.03
C GLU A 59 14.82 -1.33 8.44
N SER A 60 15.82 -0.62 8.96
CA SER A 60 15.79 0.01 10.28
C SER A 60 16.30 1.44 10.21
N PRO A 61 15.83 2.34 11.10
CA PRO A 61 16.35 3.70 11.18
C PRO A 61 17.86 3.74 11.47
N PHE A 62 18.53 4.77 10.96
CA PHE A 62 19.95 5.04 11.21
C PHE A 62 20.21 6.54 11.30
N GLU A 63 21.35 6.93 11.87
CA GLU A 63 21.78 8.33 12.00
C GLU A 63 23.18 8.48 11.40
N VAL A 64 23.38 9.47 10.54
CA VAL A 64 24.70 9.75 9.94
C VAL A 64 24.84 11.26 9.70
N ASN A 65 26.02 11.81 10.00
CA ASN A 65 26.29 13.25 9.98
C ASN A 65 25.28 14.04 10.84
N GLY A 66 24.86 13.46 11.97
CA GLY A 66 23.86 14.07 12.86
C GLY A 66 22.44 14.17 12.29
N LYS A 67 22.14 13.51 11.16
CA LYS A 67 20.80 13.43 10.58
C LYS A 67 20.25 12.00 10.68
N LYS A 68 19.01 11.90 11.18
CA LYS A 68 18.28 10.63 11.29
C LYS A 68 17.53 10.32 10.00
N TYR A 69 17.60 9.07 9.56
CA TYR A 69 16.86 8.48 8.45
C TYR A 69 15.98 7.35 8.98
N GLU A 70 14.70 7.34 8.57
CA GLU A 70 13.76 6.30 8.98
C GLU A 70 13.87 5.07 8.06
N ALA A 71 13.26 3.95 8.49
CA ALA A 71 13.14 2.77 7.67
C ALA A 71 12.46 3.07 6.31
N GLY A 72 12.95 2.45 5.25
CA GLY A 72 12.59 2.72 3.86
C GLY A 72 13.50 3.73 3.15
N SER A 73 14.33 4.50 3.88
CA SER A 73 15.24 5.48 3.26
C SER A 73 16.11 4.86 2.19
N LEU A 74 16.21 5.54 1.04
CA LEU A 74 16.90 5.08 -0.16
C LEU A 74 18.39 5.40 -0.07
N ILE A 75 19.23 4.43 -0.44
CA ILE A 75 20.68 4.52 -0.42
C ILE A 75 21.22 4.18 -1.80
N ILE A 76 21.90 5.13 -2.43
CA ILE A 76 22.57 4.98 -3.72
C ILE A 76 24.08 4.93 -3.43
N ALA A 77 24.62 3.73 -3.25
CA ALA A 77 26.04 3.53 -3.00
C ALA A 77 26.84 3.52 -4.30
N LYS A 78 28.00 4.20 -4.32
CA LYS A 78 28.91 4.16 -5.47
C LYS A 78 29.37 2.73 -5.78
N THR A 79 29.67 1.95 -4.75
CA THR A 79 30.10 0.54 -4.86
C THR A 79 29.06 -0.37 -5.51
N SER A 80 27.78 0.01 -5.49
CA SER A 80 26.73 -0.76 -6.20
C SER A 80 26.66 -0.45 -7.69
N ASN A 81 27.23 0.69 -8.09
CA ASN A 81 27.04 1.33 -9.39
C ASN A 81 28.40 1.65 -10.07
N GLU A 82 29.46 0.94 -9.70
CA GLU A 82 30.84 1.19 -10.17
C GLU A 82 30.96 1.19 -11.70
N GLY A 83 30.19 0.35 -12.39
CA GLY A 83 30.17 0.28 -13.86
C GLY A 83 29.72 1.56 -14.55
N MET A 84 29.12 2.53 -13.84
CA MET A 84 28.76 3.84 -14.39
C MET A 84 29.90 4.87 -14.31
N GLY A 85 30.91 4.65 -13.45
CA GLY A 85 32.00 5.59 -13.22
C GLY A 85 31.51 7.02 -12.95
N ASP A 86 32.17 8.00 -13.55
CA ASP A 86 31.87 9.44 -13.38
C ASP A 86 30.46 9.83 -13.85
N LYS A 87 29.82 9.02 -14.72
CA LYS A 87 28.46 9.29 -15.20
C LYS A 87 27.40 9.13 -14.11
N LEU A 88 27.70 8.37 -13.04
CA LEU A 88 26.76 8.16 -11.95
C LEU A 88 26.37 9.48 -11.29
N GLU A 89 27.36 10.30 -10.93
CA GLU A 89 27.13 11.58 -10.24
C GLU A 89 26.32 12.53 -11.11
N GLN A 90 26.67 12.64 -12.39
CA GLN A 90 25.94 13.48 -13.34
C GLN A 90 24.48 13.03 -13.49
N LYS A 91 24.25 11.72 -13.72
CA LYS A 91 22.89 11.20 -13.90
C LYS A 91 22.08 11.30 -12.62
N LEU A 92 22.68 11.03 -11.46
CA LEU A 92 22.00 11.14 -10.17
C LEU A 92 21.61 12.59 -9.87
N SER A 93 22.46 13.56 -10.20
CA SER A 93 22.16 15.00 -10.05
C SER A 93 21.01 15.44 -10.95
N GLU A 94 21.02 15.01 -12.21
CA GLU A 94 19.93 15.25 -13.16
C GLU A 94 18.59 14.70 -12.64
N LEU A 95 18.56 13.41 -12.26
CA LEU A 95 17.35 12.75 -11.78
C LEU A 95 16.84 13.34 -10.45
N ALA A 96 17.75 13.71 -9.55
CA ALA A 96 17.36 14.37 -8.30
C ALA A 96 16.71 15.73 -8.59
N LYS A 97 17.28 16.52 -9.50
CA LYS A 97 16.72 17.81 -9.91
C LYS A 97 15.35 17.67 -10.59
N GLU A 98 15.21 16.73 -11.53
CA GLU A 98 13.93 16.46 -12.23
C GLU A 98 12.80 16.05 -11.28
N ASN A 99 13.15 15.39 -10.18
CA ASN A 99 12.20 14.92 -9.18
C ASN A 99 12.16 15.81 -7.93
N ASN A 100 12.79 16.99 -7.91
CA ASN A 100 12.87 17.87 -6.73
C ASN A 100 13.33 17.14 -5.46
N GLN A 101 14.28 16.20 -5.61
CA GLN A 101 14.73 15.33 -4.53
C GLN A 101 16.03 15.85 -3.92
N VAL A 102 16.06 15.93 -2.59
CA VAL A 102 17.28 16.26 -1.85
C VAL A 102 18.05 14.99 -1.54
N LEU A 103 19.31 14.96 -1.94
CA LEU A 103 20.24 13.87 -1.67
C LEU A 103 21.29 14.31 -0.68
N ASN A 104 21.42 13.54 0.40
CA ASN A 104 22.42 13.81 1.42
C ASN A 104 23.61 12.91 1.13
N LYS A 105 24.76 13.54 0.88
CA LYS A 105 26.01 12.82 0.70
C LYS A 105 26.50 12.27 2.04
N ILE A 106 27.02 11.05 2.00
CA ILE A 106 27.78 10.45 3.08
C ILE A 106 29.16 10.03 2.57
N THR A 107 30.17 10.11 3.42
CA THR A 107 31.58 9.92 3.03
C THR A 107 32.16 8.59 3.47
N SER A 108 31.45 7.82 4.30
CA SER A 108 31.89 6.50 4.77
C SER A 108 30.70 5.53 4.82
N GLY A 109 31.02 4.23 4.97
CA GLY A 109 30.01 3.18 5.19
C GLY A 109 29.54 3.05 6.65
N PHE A 110 30.20 3.76 7.57
CA PHE A 110 29.86 3.77 8.99
C PHE A 110 28.82 4.84 9.30
N VAL A 111 27.88 4.51 10.17
CA VAL A 111 26.84 5.43 10.66
C VAL A 111 27.11 5.82 12.11
N ASP A 112 26.55 6.94 12.56
CA ASP A 112 26.66 7.41 13.94
C ASP A 112 25.85 6.53 14.91
N LYS A 113 24.66 6.08 14.47
CA LYS A 113 23.78 5.15 15.20
C LYS A 113 22.98 4.27 14.24
N GLY A 114 22.63 3.06 14.68
CA GLY A 114 21.85 2.11 13.90
C GLY A 114 22.73 1.16 13.10
N ALA A 115 22.20 0.64 11.98
CA ALA A 115 22.92 -0.34 11.16
C ALA A 115 23.80 0.35 10.11
N ASP A 116 25.05 -0.10 10.00
CA ASP A 116 25.98 0.37 8.97
C ASP A 116 25.50 0.03 7.56
N LEU A 117 26.05 0.73 6.56
CA LEU A 117 25.57 0.63 5.18
C LEU A 117 25.96 -0.67 4.45
N GLY A 118 26.83 -1.46 5.08
CA GLY A 118 27.19 -2.81 4.65
C GLY A 118 26.44 -3.93 5.40
N SER A 119 25.54 -3.60 6.32
CA SER A 119 24.79 -4.60 7.10
C SER A 119 23.73 -5.33 6.28
N ASP A 120 23.26 -6.46 6.80
CA ASP A 120 22.12 -7.24 6.27
C ASP A 120 20.80 -6.47 6.29
N LYS A 121 20.70 -5.41 7.12
CA LYS A 121 19.56 -4.49 7.19
C LYS A 121 19.49 -3.50 6.02
N ILE A 122 20.49 -3.50 5.14
CA ILE A 122 20.51 -2.67 3.94
C ILE A 122 20.33 -3.57 2.72
N ARG A 123 19.15 -3.54 2.13
CA ARG A 123 18.75 -4.50 1.09
C ARG A 123 18.58 -3.82 -0.25
N PHE A 124 18.80 -4.56 -1.33
CA PHE A 124 18.59 -4.04 -2.68
C PHE A 124 17.10 -3.94 -2.99
N ILE A 125 16.73 -2.90 -3.74
CA ILE A 125 15.44 -2.82 -4.42
C ILE A 125 15.66 -3.41 -5.82
N ASN A 126 15.13 -4.61 -6.04
CA ASN A 126 15.09 -5.17 -7.39
C ASN A 126 14.17 -4.31 -8.27
N LYS A 127 14.42 -4.26 -9.59
CA LYS A 127 13.55 -3.59 -10.55
C LYS A 127 12.43 -4.55 -10.96
N PRO A 128 11.22 -4.48 -10.37
CA PRO A 128 10.19 -5.48 -10.66
C PRO A 128 9.59 -5.28 -12.05
N THR A 129 9.35 -6.38 -12.76
CA THR A 129 8.33 -6.38 -13.83
C THR A 129 6.95 -6.45 -13.18
N VAL A 130 6.11 -5.46 -13.47
CA VAL A 130 4.78 -5.31 -12.84
C VAL A 130 3.71 -5.52 -13.89
N ALA A 131 2.73 -6.37 -13.56
CA ALA A 131 1.52 -6.57 -14.33
C ALA A 131 0.28 -6.23 -13.50
N VAL A 132 -0.80 -5.82 -14.17
CA VAL A 132 -2.13 -5.62 -13.59
C VAL A 132 -3.17 -6.41 -14.38
N LEU A 133 -4.18 -6.94 -13.68
CA LEU A 133 -5.31 -7.58 -14.33
C LEU A 133 -6.31 -6.58 -14.92
N ALA A 134 -6.87 -6.94 -16.06
CA ALA A 134 -8.01 -6.30 -16.69
C ALA A 134 -8.98 -7.37 -17.23
N GLY A 135 -10.20 -6.98 -17.59
CA GLY A 135 -11.21 -7.90 -18.13
C GLY A 135 -12.52 -7.85 -17.34
N ASP A 136 -13.38 -8.82 -17.60
CA ASP A 136 -14.77 -8.82 -17.13
C ASP A 136 -14.90 -8.97 -15.61
N GLU A 137 -13.95 -9.65 -14.98
CA GLU A 137 -13.89 -9.82 -13.52
C GLU A 137 -13.37 -8.58 -12.79
N VAL A 138 -12.81 -7.61 -13.51
CA VAL A 138 -12.11 -6.45 -12.94
C VAL A 138 -13.02 -5.22 -12.93
N ASN A 139 -13.08 -4.52 -11.80
CA ASN A 139 -13.70 -3.21 -11.73
C ASN A 139 -12.86 -2.20 -12.52
N SER A 140 -13.47 -1.60 -13.55
CA SER A 140 -12.79 -0.65 -14.44
C SER A 140 -12.26 0.58 -13.71
N ILE A 141 -12.88 0.99 -12.60
CA ILE A 141 -12.42 2.13 -11.79
C ILE A 141 -11.11 1.77 -11.09
N GLY A 142 -11.06 0.62 -10.39
CA GLY A 142 -9.87 0.12 -9.71
C GLY A 142 -8.70 -0.08 -10.68
N PHE A 143 -8.96 -0.66 -11.86
CA PHE A 143 -7.96 -0.75 -12.93
C PHE A 143 -7.46 0.63 -13.37
N GLY A 144 -8.37 1.57 -13.63
CA GLY A 144 -8.03 2.92 -14.09
C GLY A 144 -7.19 3.70 -13.08
N GLU A 145 -7.45 3.54 -11.78
CA GLU A 145 -6.68 4.17 -10.71
C GLU A 145 -5.23 3.67 -10.68
N ILE A 146 -5.03 2.35 -10.81
CA ILE A 146 -3.70 1.73 -10.89
C ILE A 146 -2.98 2.18 -12.15
N TRP A 147 -3.63 2.07 -13.32
CA TRP A 147 -3.04 2.48 -14.59
C TRP A 147 -2.59 3.95 -14.53
N HIS A 148 -3.49 4.84 -14.09
CA HIS A 148 -3.19 6.26 -13.93
C HIS A 148 -2.03 6.51 -12.95
N PHE A 149 -1.97 5.78 -11.82
CA PHE A 149 -0.87 5.91 -10.88
C PHE A 149 0.48 5.57 -11.52
N PHE A 150 0.57 4.40 -12.18
CA PHE A 150 1.80 3.95 -12.84
C PHE A 150 2.23 4.88 -13.99
N GLU A 151 1.30 5.28 -14.84
CA GLU A 151 1.60 6.07 -16.03
C GLU A 151 1.86 7.54 -15.69
N GLN A 152 0.95 8.17 -14.94
CA GLN A 152 0.94 9.63 -14.78
C GLN A 152 1.70 10.11 -13.53
N GLN A 153 1.81 9.29 -12.48
CA GLN A 153 2.38 9.76 -11.20
C GLN A 153 3.81 9.28 -10.98
N ILE A 154 4.06 7.99 -11.22
CA ILE A 154 5.38 7.38 -10.97
C ILE A 154 6.12 7.02 -12.27
N ALA A 155 5.49 7.17 -13.44
CA ALA A 155 6.08 6.92 -14.75
C ALA A 155 6.83 5.57 -14.86
N TYR A 156 6.24 4.50 -14.31
CA TYR A 156 6.82 3.15 -14.28
C TYR A 156 6.07 2.19 -15.21
N PRO A 157 6.76 1.29 -15.94
CA PRO A 157 6.11 0.37 -16.86
C PRO A 157 5.10 -0.54 -16.16
N LEU A 158 3.92 -0.69 -16.76
CA LEU A 158 2.85 -1.56 -16.29
C LEU A 158 2.35 -2.42 -17.45
N THR A 159 2.41 -3.74 -17.28
CA THR A 159 1.89 -4.69 -18.27
C THR A 159 0.43 -4.99 -17.95
N VAL A 160 -0.46 -4.93 -18.93
CA VAL A 160 -1.86 -5.33 -18.73
C VAL A 160 -2.07 -6.74 -19.23
N ILE A 161 -2.65 -7.55 -18.35
CA ILE A 161 -2.97 -8.95 -18.60
C ILE A 161 -4.48 -9.10 -18.45
N LYS A 162 -5.13 -9.58 -19.50
CA LYS A 162 -6.54 -9.92 -19.37
C LYS A 162 -6.70 -11.19 -18.56
N THR A 163 -7.73 -11.26 -17.74
CA THR A 163 -8.09 -12.45 -16.95
C THR A 163 -8.22 -13.70 -17.83
N GLU A 164 -8.84 -13.58 -19.00
CA GLU A 164 -8.96 -14.65 -20.02
C GLU A 164 -7.62 -15.20 -20.53
N ASP A 165 -6.54 -14.42 -20.43
CA ASP A 165 -5.21 -14.77 -20.92
C ASP A 165 -4.27 -15.29 -19.83
N LEU A 166 -4.69 -15.32 -18.55
CA LEU A 166 -3.89 -15.81 -17.41
C LEU A 166 -3.27 -17.19 -17.65
N GLY A 167 -3.99 -18.08 -18.35
CA GLY A 167 -3.51 -19.42 -18.67
C GLY A 167 -2.31 -19.47 -19.63
N LYS A 168 -2.10 -18.40 -20.41
CA LYS A 168 -1.08 -18.26 -21.47
C LYS A 168 0.12 -17.41 -21.05
N VAL A 169 0.05 -16.78 -19.87
CA VAL A 169 1.09 -15.89 -19.35
C VAL A 169 2.40 -16.67 -19.09
N LYS A 170 3.52 -16.06 -19.48
CA LYS A 170 4.86 -16.51 -19.09
C LYS A 170 5.19 -15.97 -17.70
N TRP A 171 4.78 -16.72 -16.68
CA TRP A 171 4.88 -16.30 -15.27
C TRP A 171 6.31 -15.96 -14.80
N ASN A 172 7.34 -16.54 -15.41
CA ASN A 172 8.74 -16.22 -15.09
C ASN A 172 9.16 -14.80 -15.49
N ASP A 173 8.42 -14.14 -16.39
CA ASP A 173 8.73 -12.78 -16.85
C ASP A 173 8.09 -11.70 -15.95
N ILE A 174 7.30 -12.10 -14.94
CA ILE A 174 6.50 -11.21 -14.07
C ILE A 174 6.94 -11.40 -12.62
N ASN A 175 7.30 -10.31 -11.95
CA ASN A 175 7.62 -10.33 -10.53
C ASN A 175 6.41 -9.99 -9.66
N VAL A 176 5.58 -9.04 -10.11
CA VAL A 176 4.44 -8.53 -9.34
C VAL A 176 3.18 -8.57 -10.19
N LEU A 177 2.12 -9.17 -9.66
CA LEU A 177 0.77 -9.14 -10.22
C LEU A 177 -0.15 -8.34 -9.30
N ILE A 178 -0.64 -7.21 -9.80
CA ILE A 178 -1.67 -6.41 -9.13
C ILE A 178 -3.03 -6.92 -9.56
N VAL A 179 -3.88 -7.21 -8.59
CA VAL A 179 -5.24 -7.71 -8.74
C VAL A 179 -6.17 -6.62 -8.20
N PRO A 180 -6.71 -5.75 -9.07
CA PRO A 180 -7.58 -4.64 -8.67
C PRO A 180 -8.89 -5.13 -8.04
N ASP A 181 -9.69 -4.21 -7.52
CA ASP A 181 -11.08 -4.50 -7.14
C ASP A 181 -11.80 -5.27 -8.27
N GLY A 182 -12.62 -6.23 -7.88
CA GLY A 182 -13.23 -7.18 -8.80
C GLY A 182 -13.73 -8.44 -8.10
N ASN A 183 -14.27 -9.36 -8.90
CA ASN A 183 -14.76 -10.65 -8.43
C ASN A 183 -14.12 -11.79 -9.21
N TYR A 184 -13.16 -12.45 -8.60
CA TYR A 184 -12.33 -13.45 -9.27
C TYR A 184 -12.63 -14.85 -8.74
N THR A 185 -13.19 -15.70 -9.60
CA THR A 185 -13.54 -17.08 -9.23
C THR A 185 -12.34 -18.03 -9.35
N ASP A 186 -11.57 -17.89 -10.44
CA ASP A 186 -10.53 -18.87 -10.84
C ASP A 186 -9.09 -18.31 -10.81
N LEU A 187 -8.88 -17.18 -10.12
CA LEU A 187 -7.57 -16.55 -10.01
C LEU A 187 -6.54 -17.45 -9.32
N VAL A 188 -6.94 -18.07 -8.21
CA VAL A 188 -6.06 -18.95 -7.44
C VAL A 188 -6.14 -20.37 -8.02
N ASN A 189 -5.21 -20.69 -8.91
CA ASN A 189 -5.00 -22.02 -9.46
C ASN A 189 -3.54 -22.47 -9.25
N ASP A 190 -3.24 -23.73 -9.59
CA ASP A 190 -1.90 -24.32 -9.36
C ASP A 190 -0.76 -23.54 -10.04
N LYS A 191 -1.01 -22.94 -11.22
CA LYS A 191 0.03 -22.14 -11.90
C LYS A 191 0.37 -20.90 -11.09
N VAL A 192 -0.65 -20.17 -10.64
CA VAL A 192 -0.49 -18.96 -9.82
C VAL A 192 0.14 -19.31 -8.48
N LEU A 193 -0.32 -20.36 -7.81
CA LEU A 193 0.25 -20.82 -6.54
C LEU A 193 1.74 -21.21 -6.66
N ASN A 194 2.11 -21.93 -7.72
CA ASN A 194 3.50 -22.30 -7.97
C ASN A 194 4.37 -21.08 -8.30
N TRP A 195 3.84 -20.12 -9.06
CA TRP A 195 4.53 -18.87 -9.33
C TRP A 195 4.79 -18.05 -8.07
N ILE A 196 3.79 -17.89 -7.18
CA ILE A 196 3.97 -17.23 -5.88
C ILE A 196 5.07 -17.96 -5.08
N LYS A 197 4.97 -19.29 -4.95
CA LYS A 197 5.98 -20.09 -4.23
C LYS A 197 7.40 -19.95 -4.80
N ALA A 198 7.53 -19.66 -6.09
CA ALA A 198 8.80 -19.44 -6.77
C ALA A 198 9.38 -18.02 -6.60
N GLY A 199 8.65 -17.08 -5.98
CA GLY A 199 9.08 -15.70 -5.77
C GLY A 199 8.15 -14.65 -6.35
N GLY A 200 7.04 -15.06 -6.98
CA GLY A 200 6.01 -14.14 -7.47
C GLY A 200 5.27 -13.44 -6.33
N LYS A 201 4.83 -12.20 -6.57
CA LYS A 201 4.10 -11.41 -5.58
C LYS A 201 2.73 -10.98 -6.09
N ILE A 202 1.69 -11.25 -5.31
CA ILE A 202 0.34 -10.72 -5.58
C ILE A 202 0.07 -9.50 -4.69
N ILE A 203 -0.56 -8.47 -5.26
CA ILE A 203 -1.16 -7.36 -4.52
C ILE A 203 -2.66 -7.38 -4.82
N ALA A 204 -3.45 -7.89 -3.87
CA ALA A 204 -4.91 -7.95 -3.99
C ALA A 204 -5.53 -6.71 -3.33
N ILE A 205 -6.48 -6.08 -4.02
CA ILE A 205 -7.13 -4.83 -3.58
C ILE A 205 -8.64 -5.04 -3.48
N ASP A 206 -9.22 -4.59 -2.37
CA ASP A 206 -10.65 -4.53 -2.10
C ASP A 206 -11.37 -5.88 -2.38
N GLY A 207 -12.27 -5.94 -3.35
CA GLY A 207 -13.03 -7.15 -3.70
C GLY A 207 -12.15 -8.34 -4.08
N ALA A 208 -10.93 -8.10 -4.59
CA ALA A 208 -10.00 -9.16 -4.97
C ALA A 208 -9.61 -10.08 -3.81
N LEU A 209 -9.63 -9.59 -2.57
CA LEU A 209 -9.27 -10.39 -1.40
C LEU A 209 -10.18 -11.61 -1.23
N LYS A 210 -11.42 -11.57 -1.75
CA LYS A 210 -12.36 -12.70 -1.72
C LYS A 210 -11.86 -13.94 -2.46
N ALA A 211 -10.94 -13.78 -3.42
CA ALA A 211 -10.32 -14.91 -4.10
C ALA A 211 -9.37 -15.71 -3.20
N PHE A 212 -8.86 -15.08 -2.14
CA PHE A 212 -7.90 -15.62 -1.18
C PHE A 212 -8.55 -16.02 0.14
N ALA A 213 -9.59 -15.30 0.54
CA ALA A 213 -10.27 -15.52 1.81
C ALA A 213 -10.87 -16.94 1.90
N ASP A 214 -10.72 -17.56 3.07
CA ASP A 214 -11.28 -18.87 3.43
C ASP A 214 -10.77 -20.04 2.56
N LYS A 215 -9.69 -19.83 1.80
CA LYS A 215 -8.97 -20.88 1.08
C LYS A 215 -7.92 -21.50 2.00
N LYS A 216 -7.74 -22.82 1.89
CA LYS A 216 -6.80 -23.58 2.75
C LYS A 216 -5.34 -23.17 2.58
N GLU A 217 -4.98 -22.61 1.43
CA GLU A 217 -3.63 -22.16 1.08
C GLU A 217 -3.23 -20.85 1.77
N PHE A 218 -4.20 -20.04 2.21
CA PHE A 218 -3.97 -18.70 2.73
C PHE A 218 -4.49 -18.54 4.17
N GLY A 219 -3.86 -17.65 4.93
CA GLY A 219 -4.24 -17.30 6.30
C GLY A 219 -5.38 -16.29 6.38
N LEU A 220 -5.81 -15.72 5.25
CA LEU A 220 -6.89 -14.75 5.17
C LEU A 220 -8.25 -15.44 5.40
N LYS A 221 -8.99 -14.96 6.40
CA LYS A 221 -10.35 -15.46 6.71
C LYS A 221 -11.34 -14.32 6.71
N SER A 222 -12.50 -14.56 6.11
CA SER A 222 -13.63 -13.63 6.20
C SER A 222 -13.96 -13.42 7.67
N LYS A 223 -14.29 -12.18 8.03
CA LYS A 223 -14.79 -11.92 9.37
C LYS A 223 -16.26 -12.31 9.40
N GLU A 224 -16.57 -13.39 10.12
CA GLU A 224 -17.97 -13.74 10.38
C GLU A 224 -18.65 -12.54 11.05
N ASP A 225 -19.80 -12.15 10.50
CA ASP A 225 -20.72 -11.32 11.25
C ASP A 225 -20.97 -12.06 12.56
N LYS A 226 -20.45 -11.53 13.67
CA LYS A 226 -20.98 -11.86 14.99
C LYS A 226 -22.45 -11.52 14.84
N LYS A 227 -23.27 -12.54 14.56
CA LYS A 227 -24.70 -12.44 14.74
C LYS A 227 -24.79 -11.89 16.14
N VAL A 228 -25.29 -10.66 16.27
CA VAL A 228 -25.92 -10.26 17.52
C VAL A 228 -26.73 -11.49 17.90
N LYS A 229 -26.50 -12.04 19.09
CA LYS A 229 -27.31 -13.13 19.59
C LYS A 229 -28.76 -12.62 19.61
N GLU A 230 -29.42 -12.65 18.48
CA GLU A 230 -30.80 -13.04 18.39
C GLU A 230 -30.75 -14.43 19.00
N GLU A 231 -31.11 -14.48 20.28
CA GLU A 231 -31.45 -15.72 20.93
C GLU A 231 -32.19 -16.56 19.91
N LYS A 232 -31.68 -17.77 19.64
CA LYS A 232 -32.38 -18.75 18.84
C LYS A 232 -33.63 -19.17 19.61
N ASP A 233 -34.63 -18.31 19.61
CA ASP A 233 -36.00 -18.73 19.66
C ASP A 233 -36.39 -19.01 18.20
N GLU A 234 -36.37 -20.30 17.85
CA GLU A 234 -36.93 -20.83 16.60
C GLU A 234 -38.46 -20.67 16.54
N THR A 235 -39.06 -19.85 17.41
CA THR A 235 -40.46 -19.45 17.36
C THR A 235 -40.65 -18.25 16.43
N LYS A 236 -40.94 -18.56 15.16
CA LYS A 236 -41.54 -17.68 14.15
C LYS A 236 -40.78 -16.38 13.90
N LYS A 237 -40.03 -16.32 12.78
CA LYS A 237 -39.73 -15.02 12.13
C LYS A 237 -41.06 -14.27 12.03
N ASP A 238 -41.20 -13.21 12.81
CA ASP A 238 -42.40 -12.40 12.81
C ASP A 238 -42.57 -11.86 11.38
N ILE A 239 -43.60 -12.34 10.68
CA ILE A 239 -43.90 -11.97 9.30
C ILE A 239 -44.11 -10.44 9.17
N TYR A 240 -44.43 -9.77 10.27
CA TYR A 240 -44.58 -8.32 10.33
C TYR A 240 -43.23 -7.58 10.25
N THR A 241 -42.09 -8.23 10.50
CA THR A 241 -40.75 -7.62 10.28
C THR A 241 -40.43 -7.38 8.80
N ASN A 242 -41.14 -8.07 7.89
CA ASN A 242 -41.07 -7.81 6.45
C ASN A 242 -41.92 -6.58 6.05
N LEU A 243 -42.83 -6.10 6.90
CA LEU A 243 -43.66 -4.92 6.63
C LEU A 243 -42.88 -3.64 6.93
N LYS A 244 -42.09 -3.23 5.95
CA LYS A 244 -41.32 -1.99 6.01
C LYS A 244 -42.14 -0.81 5.51
N VAL A 245 -42.04 0.32 6.21
CA VAL A 245 -42.68 1.58 5.77
C VAL A 245 -41.82 2.18 4.66
N TYR A 246 -42.39 2.34 3.46
CA TYR A 246 -41.65 2.86 2.29
C TYR A 246 -41.02 4.25 2.52
N ALA A 247 -41.64 5.09 3.36
CA ALA A 247 -41.09 6.39 3.76
C ALA A 247 -39.76 6.28 4.52
N ASN A 248 -39.48 5.13 5.16
CA ASN A 248 -38.26 4.88 5.91
C ASN A 248 -37.14 4.23 5.09
N ARG A 249 -37.37 3.92 3.80
CA ARG A 249 -36.42 3.15 2.97
C ARG A 249 -35.01 3.74 2.94
N GLU A 250 -34.90 5.07 2.91
CA GLU A 250 -33.61 5.77 2.87
C GLU A 250 -32.88 5.60 4.19
N ARG A 251 -33.56 5.87 5.31
CA ARG A 251 -33.01 5.69 6.65
C ARG A 251 -32.58 4.23 6.88
N GLU A 252 -33.40 3.27 6.48
CA GLU A 252 -33.08 1.84 6.61
C GLU A 252 -31.89 1.43 5.75
N GLY A 253 -31.78 1.96 4.51
CA GLY A 253 -30.63 1.71 3.64
C GLY A 253 -29.32 2.27 4.20
N LEU A 254 -29.37 3.44 4.85
CA LEU A 254 -28.19 4.08 5.44
C LEU A 254 -27.63 3.35 6.66
N ILE A 255 -28.43 2.54 7.38
CA ILE A 255 -27.98 1.83 8.59
C ILE A 255 -26.88 0.80 8.27
N ASN A 256 -26.90 0.22 7.07
CA ASN A 256 -25.97 -0.81 6.61
C ASN A 256 -25.03 -0.31 5.50
N ASN A 257 -24.95 1.01 5.27
CA ASN A 257 -24.11 1.59 4.23
C ASN A 257 -22.94 2.42 4.80
N ILE A 258 -21.80 2.41 4.11
CA ILE A 258 -20.70 3.36 4.29
C ILE A 258 -20.44 4.07 2.95
N PRO A 259 -21.13 5.18 2.65
CA PRO A 259 -20.81 5.98 1.47
C PRO A 259 -19.38 6.56 1.51
N GLY A 260 -18.82 6.70 2.71
CA GLY A 260 -17.45 7.16 2.92
C GLY A 260 -17.20 7.56 4.38
N ALA A 261 -16.20 6.94 5.01
CA ALA A 261 -15.76 7.30 6.35
C ALA A 261 -14.26 7.14 6.53
N ILE A 262 -13.65 7.98 7.36
CA ILE A 262 -12.23 7.91 7.69
C ILE A 262 -12.07 7.13 8.99
N TYR A 263 -11.21 6.11 8.95
CA TYR A 263 -10.83 5.31 10.10
C TYR A 263 -9.34 5.42 10.35
N LYS A 264 -8.94 5.58 11.61
CA LYS A 264 -7.53 5.57 12.01
C LYS A 264 -7.09 4.14 12.33
N LEU A 265 -6.33 3.53 11.45
CA LEU A 265 -5.77 2.19 11.67
C LEU A 265 -4.55 2.27 12.58
N GLU A 266 -4.35 1.23 13.39
CA GLU A 266 -3.02 0.94 13.94
C GLU A 266 -2.17 0.38 12.78
N LEU A 267 -0.92 0.84 12.68
CA LEU A 267 -0.02 0.44 11.60
C LEU A 267 1.33 -0.02 12.19
N ASP A 268 1.75 -1.22 11.83
CA ASP A 268 3.10 -1.72 12.13
C ASP A 268 4.09 -1.16 11.11
N ASN A 269 4.67 -0.01 11.43
CA ASN A 269 5.65 0.67 10.58
C ASN A 269 7.06 0.05 10.62
N THR A 270 7.23 -1.11 11.26
CA THR A 270 8.45 -1.93 11.14
C THR A 270 8.36 -2.92 9.97
N ASN A 271 7.16 -3.15 9.42
CA ASN A 271 6.96 -3.94 8.22
C ASN A 271 7.24 -3.09 6.95
N PRO A 272 7.92 -3.63 5.91
CA PRO A 272 8.19 -2.89 4.67
C PRO A 272 6.97 -2.28 3.99
N LEU A 273 5.79 -2.89 4.13
CA LEU A 273 4.53 -2.35 3.60
C LEU A 273 4.21 -0.96 4.18
N ALA A 274 4.65 -0.68 5.41
CA ALA A 274 4.33 0.53 6.16
C ALA A 274 5.53 1.47 6.38
N PHE A 275 6.65 1.26 5.68
CA PHE A 275 7.76 2.22 5.71
C PHE A 275 7.33 3.61 5.22
N GLY A 276 7.90 4.64 5.85
CA GLY A 276 7.52 6.04 5.61
C GLY A 276 6.28 6.51 6.38
N TYR A 277 5.63 5.65 7.16
CA TYR A 277 4.48 6.01 8.00
C TYR A 277 4.83 6.09 9.50
N PRO A 278 4.08 6.90 10.27
CA PRO A 278 3.99 6.71 11.72
C PRO A 278 3.29 5.39 12.04
N ASN A 279 3.08 5.10 13.33
CA ASN A 279 2.38 3.91 13.81
C ASN A 279 0.85 3.92 13.56
N TYR A 280 0.38 4.71 12.59
CA TYR A 280 -1.02 4.79 12.20
C TYR A 280 -1.18 5.14 10.73
N TYR A 281 -2.34 4.78 10.18
CA TYR A 281 -2.76 5.13 8.83
C TYR A 281 -4.22 5.60 8.85
N PHE A 282 -4.55 6.64 8.07
CA PHE A 282 -5.95 7.01 7.87
C PHE A 282 -6.46 6.32 6.61
N SER A 283 -7.38 5.38 6.80
CA SER A 283 -8.04 4.67 5.71
C SER A 283 -9.38 5.31 5.37
N LEU A 284 -9.68 5.36 4.07
CA LEU A 284 -10.98 5.75 3.57
C LEU A 284 -11.81 4.48 3.35
N LYS A 285 -12.79 4.27 4.23
CA LYS A 285 -13.74 3.17 4.18
C LYS A 285 -14.91 3.52 3.28
N LEU A 286 -15.13 2.71 2.26
CA LEU A 286 -16.25 2.80 1.32
C LEU A 286 -17.19 1.58 1.38
N ASP A 287 -16.83 0.60 2.19
CA ASP A 287 -17.53 -0.66 2.36
C ASP A 287 -17.35 -1.18 3.80
N THR A 288 -17.91 -2.36 4.06
CA THR A 288 -17.86 -3.03 5.36
C THR A 288 -16.75 -4.08 5.46
N ASN A 289 -15.88 -4.18 4.45
CA ASN A 289 -14.85 -5.21 4.37
C ASN A 289 -13.86 -5.03 5.52
N ILE A 290 -13.69 -6.10 6.28
CA ILE A 290 -12.68 -6.26 7.31
C ILE A 290 -12.50 -7.76 7.48
N TYR A 291 -11.25 -8.19 7.59
CA TYR A 291 -10.93 -9.62 7.69
C TYR A 291 -10.52 -9.95 9.12
N SER A 292 -10.63 -11.22 9.49
CA SER A 292 -10.08 -11.68 10.77
C SER A 292 -8.58 -11.42 10.80
N PHE A 293 -8.00 -11.26 11.99
CA PHE A 293 -6.54 -11.21 12.10
C PHE A 293 -5.93 -12.44 11.43
N LEU A 294 -4.93 -12.21 10.59
CA LEU A 294 -4.18 -13.27 9.94
C LEU A 294 -3.53 -14.16 11.01
N GLU A 295 -3.80 -15.46 10.94
CA GLU A 295 -3.12 -16.48 11.76
C GLU A 295 -1.71 -16.79 11.21
N LYS A 296 -1.49 -16.51 9.93
CA LYS A 296 -0.23 -16.69 9.21
C LYS A 296 0.09 -15.43 8.42
N GLY A 297 1.34 -14.96 8.53
CA GLY A 297 1.76 -13.68 7.97
C GLY A 297 1.65 -12.53 8.99
N TRP A 298 1.66 -11.31 8.47
CA TRP A 298 1.76 -10.07 9.23
C TRP A 298 0.47 -9.26 9.10
N ASN A 299 -0.13 -8.91 10.24
CA ASN A 299 -1.20 -7.93 10.31
C ASN A 299 -0.56 -6.54 10.37
N VAL A 300 -0.42 -5.88 9.21
CA VAL A 300 0.31 -4.61 9.11
C VAL A 300 -0.58 -3.42 9.46
N GLY A 301 -1.78 -3.37 8.91
CA GLY A 301 -2.77 -2.33 9.18
C GLY A 301 -4.04 -2.95 9.73
N TYR A 302 -4.40 -2.61 10.96
CA TYR A 302 -5.50 -3.29 11.65
C TYR A 302 -6.27 -2.39 12.61
N VAL A 303 -7.42 -2.87 13.07
CA VAL A 303 -8.29 -2.18 14.02
C VAL A 303 -8.57 -3.11 15.20
N LYS A 304 -8.19 -2.73 16.42
CA LYS A 304 -8.56 -3.45 17.65
C LYS A 304 -9.95 -3.04 18.14
N LYS A 305 -10.22 -1.73 18.19
CA LYS A 305 -11.53 -1.15 18.56
C LYS A 305 -11.92 -0.11 17.53
N SER A 306 -13.22 0.16 17.34
CA SER A 306 -13.67 1.16 16.35
C SER A 306 -12.93 2.49 16.52
N THR A 307 -12.17 2.88 15.49
CA THR A 307 -11.35 4.10 15.41
C THR A 307 -11.89 5.10 14.40
N TYR A 308 -13.22 5.18 14.28
CA TYR A 308 -13.91 6.15 13.45
C TYR A 308 -13.40 7.58 13.75
N VAL A 309 -13.10 8.33 12.68
CA VAL A 309 -12.62 9.72 12.76
C VAL A 309 -13.67 10.68 12.22
N SER A 310 -14.13 10.47 10.98
CA SER A 310 -15.03 11.39 10.28
C SER A 310 -15.79 10.69 9.14
N GLY A 311 -16.80 11.36 8.57
CA GLY A 311 -17.63 10.85 7.47
C GLY A 311 -18.95 10.23 7.93
N PHE A 312 -19.47 9.28 7.17
CA PHE A 312 -20.70 8.56 7.52
C PHE A 312 -20.47 7.06 7.61
N THR A 313 -20.83 6.50 8.75
CA THR A 313 -20.88 5.05 8.95
C THR A 313 -22.21 4.69 9.58
N GLY A 314 -22.97 3.81 8.91
CA GLY A 314 -24.20 3.25 9.43
C GLY A 314 -24.02 2.62 10.81
N ALA A 315 -25.06 2.70 11.65
CA ALA A 315 -24.97 2.32 13.07
C ALA A 315 -24.55 0.84 13.26
N ASN A 316 -25.03 -0.07 12.39
CA ASN A 316 -24.72 -1.49 12.46
C ASN A 316 -23.27 -1.80 12.06
N ILE A 317 -22.65 -0.92 11.28
CA ILE A 317 -21.33 -1.16 10.68
C ILE A 317 -20.22 -0.77 11.64
N LYS A 318 -20.42 0.26 12.48
CA LYS A 318 -19.45 0.66 13.49
C LYS A 318 -19.05 -0.50 14.41
N GLN A 319 -19.99 -1.40 14.71
CA GLN A 319 -19.73 -2.60 15.52
C GLN A 319 -18.99 -3.70 14.75
N LYS A 320 -19.10 -3.73 13.42
CA LYS A 320 -18.41 -4.69 12.55
C LYS A 320 -16.93 -4.31 12.34
N LEU A 321 -16.67 -3.01 12.16
CA LEU A 321 -15.34 -2.42 11.91
C LEU A 321 -14.49 -2.25 13.19
N GLN A 322 -14.23 -3.36 13.86
CA GLN A 322 -13.27 -3.50 14.98
C GLN A 322 -12.61 -4.88 14.89
N ASP A 323 -11.75 -5.30 15.82
CA ASP A 323 -11.15 -6.65 15.88
C ASP A 323 -10.85 -7.29 14.51
N GLY A 324 -10.01 -6.67 13.68
CA GLY A 324 -9.72 -7.21 12.36
C GLY A 324 -8.63 -6.49 11.61
N THR A 325 -8.17 -7.15 10.55
CA THR A 325 -7.10 -6.70 9.67
C THR A 325 -7.65 -6.06 8.42
N LEU A 326 -6.88 -5.11 7.92
CA LEU A 326 -7.17 -4.31 6.74
C LEU A 326 -6.04 -4.40 5.73
N PHE A 327 -4.81 -4.31 6.21
CA PHE A 327 -3.62 -4.50 5.42
C PHE A 327 -2.80 -5.65 5.98
N GLY A 328 -2.52 -6.63 5.15
CA GLY A 328 -1.80 -7.84 5.54
C GLY A 328 -0.74 -8.22 4.53
N VAL A 329 0.30 -8.90 5.00
CA VAL A 329 1.34 -9.50 4.15
C VAL A 329 1.49 -10.95 4.56
N GLU A 330 1.32 -11.88 3.63
CA GLU A 330 1.50 -13.30 3.88
C GLU A 330 2.57 -13.86 2.96
N ASP A 331 3.57 -14.52 3.54
CA ASP A 331 4.63 -15.19 2.79
C ASP A 331 4.15 -16.58 2.33
N LEU A 332 4.41 -16.91 1.07
CA LEU A 332 4.09 -18.22 0.50
C LEU A 332 5.27 -18.70 -0.34
N GLY A 333 6.04 -19.66 0.21
CA GLY A 333 7.29 -20.10 -0.40
C GLY A 333 8.33 -18.98 -0.38
N LYS A 334 8.83 -18.59 -1.57
CA LYS A 334 9.75 -17.45 -1.73
C LYS A 334 9.05 -16.13 -2.09
N GLY A 335 7.76 -16.17 -2.39
CA GLY A 335 6.97 -15.01 -2.74
C GLY A 335 6.00 -14.61 -1.64
N SER A 336 5.09 -13.71 -1.96
CA SER A 336 4.15 -13.17 -0.99
C SER A 336 2.83 -12.73 -1.60
N VAL A 337 1.82 -12.61 -0.74
CA VAL A 337 0.52 -12.02 -1.07
C VAL A 337 0.30 -10.84 -0.14
N VAL A 338 0.07 -9.67 -0.72
CA VAL A 338 -0.29 -8.44 -0.01
C VAL A 338 -1.79 -8.24 -0.13
N TYR A 339 -2.46 -8.14 1.01
CA TYR A 339 -3.89 -7.91 1.12
C TYR A 339 -4.15 -6.46 1.45
N LEU A 340 -4.86 -5.74 0.58
CA LEU A 340 -5.28 -4.36 0.79
C LEU A 340 -6.81 -4.30 0.77
N ALA A 341 -7.45 -4.46 1.93
CA ALA A 341 -8.91 -4.57 2.02
C ALA A 341 -9.66 -3.26 1.72
N ASP A 342 -8.98 -2.12 1.81
CA ASP A 342 -9.47 -0.84 1.28
C ASP A 342 -8.57 -0.43 0.10
N ASP A 343 -9.12 0.30 -0.87
CA ASP A 343 -8.35 0.80 -2.00
C ASP A 343 -7.45 2.00 -1.62
N PRO A 344 -6.10 1.86 -1.68
CA PRO A 344 -5.17 2.93 -1.37
C PRO A 344 -5.06 4.00 -2.47
N LEU A 345 -5.56 3.74 -3.68
CA LEU A 345 -5.44 4.64 -4.85
C LEU A 345 -6.73 5.39 -5.17
N PHE A 346 -7.76 5.25 -4.35
CA PHE A 346 -9.12 5.72 -4.62
C PHE A 346 -9.18 7.13 -5.22
N ARG A 347 -9.66 7.18 -6.46
CA ARG A 347 -9.84 8.33 -7.34
C ARG A 347 -8.62 9.25 -7.41
N SER A 348 -7.42 8.72 -7.17
CA SER A 348 -6.16 9.44 -7.10
C SER A 348 -6.09 10.60 -6.08
N PHE A 349 -7.13 10.84 -5.27
CA PHE A 349 -7.13 11.94 -4.30
C PHE A 349 -6.62 11.51 -2.93
N TRP A 350 -6.72 10.22 -2.58
CA TRP A 350 -6.22 9.71 -1.30
C TRP A 350 -4.69 9.59 -1.31
N GLN A 351 -4.00 10.73 -1.22
CA GLN A 351 -2.54 10.81 -1.32
C GLN A 351 -1.83 9.91 -0.30
N ASN A 352 -2.43 9.77 0.88
CA ASN A 352 -1.87 8.99 1.96
C ASN A 352 -1.74 7.50 1.60
N GLY A 353 -2.56 6.93 0.71
CA GLY A 353 -2.48 5.51 0.36
C GLY A 353 -1.43 5.16 -0.70
N LYS A 354 -0.98 6.15 -1.47
CA LYS A 354 -0.08 5.93 -2.62
C LYS A 354 1.30 5.40 -2.23
N LEU A 355 1.85 5.87 -1.10
CA LEU A 355 3.13 5.37 -0.60
C LEU A 355 3.00 3.92 -0.10
N LEU A 356 1.91 3.58 0.60
CA LEU A 356 1.58 2.22 1.04
C LEU A 356 1.50 1.26 -0.15
N PHE A 357 0.80 1.66 -1.21
CA PHE A 357 0.72 0.89 -2.44
C PHE A 357 2.10 0.74 -3.12
N SER A 358 2.90 1.80 -3.11
CA SER A 358 4.28 1.76 -3.64
C SER A 358 5.18 0.82 -2.83
N ASN A 359 5.03 0.78 -1.51
CA ASN A 359 5.74 -0.15 -0.65
C ASN A 359 5.39 -1.61 -0.99
N ALA A 360 4.11 -1.91 -1.24
CA ALA A 360 3.67 -3.23 -1.68
C ALA A 360 4.38 -3.64 -2.98
N VAL A 361 4.51 -2.73 -3.95
CA VAL A 361 5.16 -2.98 -5.24
C VAL A 361 6.68 -3.13 -5.09
N PHE A 362 7.35 -2.19 -4.42
CA PHE A 362 8.80 -2.05 -4.49
C PHE A 362 9.57 -2.58 -3.27
N LEU A 363 8.97 -2.68 -2.09
CA LEU A 363 9.71 -3.00 -0.85
C LEU A 363 9.32 -4.34 -0.22
N VAL A 364 8.05 -4.74 -0.31
CA VAL A 364 7.60 -6.02 0.25
C VAL A 364 8.21 -7.19 -0.53
N GLY A 365 8.80 -8.14 0.20
CA GLY A 365 9.37 -9.37 -0.37
C GLY A 365 10.67 -9.18 -1.16
N GLN A 366 11.35 -8.04 -0.99
CA GLN A 366 12.74 -7.88 -1.46
C GLN A 366 13.67 -8.86 -0.76
#